data_AF-A0A0P4WGN7-F1
#
_entry.id   AF-A0A0P4WGN7-F1
#
_cell.length_a   1.000
_cell.length_b   1.000
_cell.length_c   1.000
_cell.angle_alpha   90.00
_cell.angle_beta   90.00
_cell.angle_gamma   90.00
#
_symmetry.space_group_name_H-M   'P 1'
#
loop_
_entity.id
_entity.type
_entity.pdbx_description
1 polymer ?
#
loop_
_entity_poly.entity_id
_entity_poly.type
_entity_poly.pdbx_seq_one_letter_code
_entity_poly.pdbx_strand_id
1 'polypeptide(L)'
;MSKSDDEMPPLEDDLTPVHQLTSASAQVRCAVNSTPPATNTSAIHIDSESSDEDEWLEMEEEGEEEKGCATCLFCEAMEKNSTALLAHMLDSHGFDLVQFVCNAGLDQVAYIKLVNYVRATKPSPEELVVLKDTPWDEATHLTPVLKDDLLLMFDVEGLPGRQNEVEEDMGRSCEGASREELTRIVLRQREVLQRLLQAAACLADGKKQEGWQRTVADRRPEEDEGYFNSYAHFDIHHEMLSDRVRTEAYRDAILGNTELLKGKRVLDLGCGTGILSLFSAKAGATVTAVDMSDVIYQAMEIARENKMDKAITFSKGRLEDLELPTKYHCIVSEWMGYFLLFEGMLDSVLYARDHHLMPGGILMPNRCSLHLLGIEDLESHKKLITFWDDVYGFKMSCLRREVVKEASTDVVKGACVLTSAAQIAEFNLMTAQPSDTEFSCPFSLTAKRDGQMTGFAGYFDAHFDLPCPVTLPTGPNSTPTHWKQTIFYLPHPQSVTKGELLAGHISVRRKRREVRSLEVTITWGDQTFKYLVE
;
A
#
# COMPACT_ATOMS: atom_id res chain seq x y z
N MET A 1 -12.53 -86.75 1.28
CA MET A 1 -12.33 -85.97 2.52
C MET A 1 -12.41 -84.51 2.13
N SER A 2 -13.61 -83.94 1.97
CA SER A 2 -14.57 -83.46 3.00
C SER A 2 -14.32 -81.99 3.36
N LYS A 3 -15.29 -81.14 2.99
CA LYS A 3 -15.89 -80.02 3.75
C LYS A 3 -16.67 -79.15 2.73
N SER A 4 -17.96 -79.39 2.52
CA SER A 4 -19.12 -78.96 3.33
C SER A 4 -19.38 -77.46 3.23
N ASP A 5 -20.29 -77.14 2.29
CA ASP A 5 -21.03 -75.90 2.15
C ASP A 5 -21.95 -75.68 3.37
N ASP A 6 -22.04 -74.44 3.83
CA ASP A 6 -23.14 -73.94 4.65
C ASP A 6 -23.48 -72.52 4.15
N GLU A 7 -24.71 -72.38 3.66
CA GLU A 7 -25.34 -71.13 3.22
C GLU A 7 -25.68 -70.23 4.43
N MET A 8 -25.51 -68.90 4.26
CA MET A 8 -26.26 -67.89 5.00
C MET A 8 -26.82 -66.82 4.03
N PRO A 9 -27.98 -66.23 4.34
CA PRO A 9 -28.92 -65.62 3.39
C PRO A 9 -28.57 -64.17 3.00
N PRO A 10 -29.20 -63.60 1.94
CA PRO A 10 -28.91 -62.26 1.46
C PRO A 10 -29.50 -61.20 2.39
N LEU A 11 -28.71 -60.17 2.69
CA LEU A 11 -29.18 -58.95 3.34
C LEU A 11 -29.54 -57.91 2.29
N GLU A 12 -30.71 -57.32 2.50
CA GLU A 12 -31.49 -56.46 1.62
C GLU A 12 -30.79 -55.13 1.30
N ASP A 13 -31.00 -54.66 0.06
CA ASP A 13 -30.71 -53.32 -0.42
C ASP A 13 -31.55 -52.28 0.33
N ASP A 14 -30.93 -51.54 1.25
CA ASP A 14 -31.50 -50.29 1.78
C ASP A 14 -30.87 -49.10 1.03
N LEU A 15 -31.41 -48.83 -0.17
CA LEU A 15 -31.16 -47.62 -0.94
C LEU A 15 -31.83 -46.43 -0.25
N THR A 16 -31.12 -45.83 0.70
CA THR A 16 -31.41 -44.46 1.14
C THR A 16 -30.82 -43.48 0.12
N PRO A 17 -31.61 -42.51 -0.40
CA PRO A 17 -31.14 -41.64 -1.45
C PRO A 17 -30.07 -40.68 -0.93
N VAL A 18 -28.92 -40.75 -1.59
CA VAL A 18 -27.84 -39.76 -1.56
C VAL A 18 -28.46 -38.38 -1.79
N HIS A 19 -28.59 -37.60 -0.72
CA HIS A 19 -28.81 -36.16 -0.85
C HIS A 19 -27.62 -35.59 -1.59
N GLN A 20 -27.87 -35.19 -2.84
CA GLN A 20 -27.00 -34.30 -3.60
C GLN A 20 -26.70 -33.09 -2.72
N LEU A 21 -25.48 -33.03 -2.20
CA LEU A 21 -24.87 -31.80 -1.71
C LEU A 21 -24.65 -30.92 -2.93
N THR A 22 -25.67 -30.12 -3.24
CA THR A 22 -25.52 -28.96 -4.09
C THR A 22 -24.48 -28.03 -3.44
N SER A 23 -23.54 -27.57 -4.25
CA SER A 23 -22.53 -26.58 -3.90
C SER A 23 -23.23 -25.30 -3.41
N ALA A 24 -23.36 -25.14 -2.10
CA ALA A 24 -23.71 -23.86 -1.50
C ALA A 24 -22.46 -22.97 -1.62
N SER A 25 -22.54 -21.97 -2.49
CA SER A 25 -21.58 -20.86 -2.53
C SER A 25 -21.42 -20.30 -1.12
N ALA A 26 -20.20 -20.27 -0.60
CA ALA A 26 -19.89 -19.62 0.66
C ALA A 26 -20.14 -18.11 0.48
N GLN A 27 -21.30 -17.63 0.91
CA GLN A 27 -21.59 -16.19 0.94
C GLN A 27 -20.90 -15.56 2.15
N VAL A 28 -20.26 -14.41 1.94
CA VAL A 28 -19.83 -13.50 3.02
C VAL A 28 -21.01 -13.28 3.97
N ARG A 29 -20.87 -13.73 5.22
CA ARG A 29 -21.95 -13.63 6.21
C ARG A 29 -22.02 -12.21 6.73
N CYS A 30 -23.05 -11.47 6.31
CA CYS A 30 -23.41 -10.19 6.91
C CYS A 30 -24.13 -10.44 8.24
N ALA A 31 -23.62 -9.91 9.36
CA ALA A 31 -24.24 -10.08 10.66
C ALA A 31 -25.43 -9.10 10.82
N VAL A 32 -26.63 -9.63 11.09
CA VAL A 32 -27.85 -8.83 11.31
C VAL A 32 -28.15 -8.79 12.81
N ASN A 33 -28.05 -7.63 13.45
CA ASN A 33 -28.45 -7.44 14.85
C ASN A 33 -29.84 -6.77 14.94
N SER A 34 -30.74 -7.37 15.72
CA SER A 34 -32.12 -6.95 15.95
C SER A 34 -32.26 -6.01 17.17
N THR A 35 -32.96 -4.88 17.00
CA THR A 35 -33.27 -3.85 18.02
C THR A 35 -34.73 -3.91 18.53
N PRO A 36 -35.01 -3.50 19.79
CA PRO A 36 -36.35 -3.08 20.26
C PRO A 36 -36.50 -1.53 20.33
N PRO A 37 -37.74 -0.99 20.43
CA PRO A 37 -38.06 0.39 20.03
C PRO A 37 -37.90 1.44 21.15
N ALA A 38 -37.69 2.68 20.69
CA ALA A 38 -37.47 3.90 21.47
C ALA A 38 -38.75 4.60 21.97
N THR A 39 -38.60 5.47 22.97
CA THR A 39 -39.60 6.47 23.36
C THR A 39 -39.00 7.89 23.34
N ASN A 40 -39.83 8.79 22.81
CA ASN A 40 -39.58 10.17 22.41
C ASN A 40 -39.53 11.14 23.61
N THR A 41 -38.79 12.24 23.52
CA THR A 41 -39.24 13.57 23.98
C THR A 41 -38.33 14.69 23.46
N SER A 42 -39.01 15.76 23.02
CA SER A 42 -38.51 16.96 22.36
C SER A 42 -38.20 18.10 23.35
N ALA A 43 -37.30 19.02 22.99
CA ALA A 43 -37.59 20.47 22.92
C ALA A 43 -36.36 21.39 22.67
N ILE A 44 -36.45 22.15 21.55
CA ILE A 44 -36.36 23.63 21.43
C ILE A 44 -35.02 24.36 21.68
N HIS A 45 -34.45 24.81 20.55
CA HIS A 45 -33.80 26.09 20.16
C HIS A 45 -33.45 27.18 21.20
N ILE A 46 -32.35 27.91 20.95
CA ILE A 46 -32.33 29.32 20.47
C ILE A 46 -30.90 29.77 20.09
N ASP A 47 -30.81 30.46 18.96
CA ASP A 47 -29.65 31.06 18.28
C ASP A 47 -29.12 32.37 18.92
N SER A 48 -27.93 32.78 18.48
CA SER A 48 -27.45 34.14 18.10
C SER A 48 -25.97 34.32 18.50
N GLU A 49 -25.07 35.05 17.82
CA GLU A 49 -25.04 35.86 16.61
C GLU A 49 -23.56 36.30 16.37
N SER A 50 -23.29 36.85 15.17
CA SER A 50 -22.25 37.85 14.78
C SER A 50 -20.76 37.51 14.96
N SER A 51 -19.96 37.44 13.88
CA SER A 51 -19.45 38.54 13.02
C SER A 51 -18.47 39.45 13.75
N ASP A 52 -17.23 39.51 13.28
CA ASP A 52 -16.66 40.72 12.68
C ASP A 52 -15.26 40.44 12.09
N GLU A 53 -15.10 40.85 10.84
CA GLU A 53 -13.90 40.82 10.00
C GLU A 53 -13.07 42.09 10.24
N ASP A 54 -11.74 41.98 10.19
CA ASP A 54 -10.83 43.10 9.98
C ASP A 54 -9.78 42.67 8.93
N GLU A 55 -10.02 43.08 7.68
CA GLU A 55 -9.13 43.00 6.52
C GLU A 55 -7.91 43.93 6.68
N TRP A 56 -6.71 43.40 6.43
CA TRP A 56 -5.52 44.18 6.08
C TRP A 56 -5.05 43.77 4.69
N LEU A 57 -5.15 44.70 3.75
CA LEU A 57 -4.71 44.62 2.36
C LEU A 57 -3.17 44.65 2.27
N GLU A 58 -2.57 43.61 1.71
CA GLU A 58 -1.25 43.69 1.07
C GLU A 58 -1.39 43.38 -0.42
N MET A 59 -0.75 44.24 -1.21
CA MET A 59 -0.83 44.37 -2.65
C MET A 59 -0.39 43.09 -3.39
N GLU A 60 -1.19 42.70 -4.39
CA GLU A 60 -0.86 41.76 -5.44
C GLU A 60 0.35 42.26 -6.25
N GLU A 61 1.43 41.48 -6.32
CA GLU A 61 2.34 41.51 -7.47
C GLU A 61 1.97 40.34 -8.39
N GLU A 62 1.58 40.72 -9.60
CA GLU A 62 1.04 39.87 -10.66
C GLU A 62 2.09 38.88 -11.20
N GLY A 63 1.66 37.61 -11.27
CA GLY A 63 1.95 36.56 -12.27
C GLY A 63 3.29 36.48 -13.01
N GLU A 64 3.86 35.26 -13.03
CA GLU A 64 4.43 34.67 -14.25
C GLU A 64 4.51 33.13 -14.13
N GLU A 65 3.83 32.40 -15.02
CA GLU A 65 3.99 30.96 -15.23
C GLU A 65 5.33 30.70 -15.97
N GLU A 66 6.42 30.41 -15.27
CA GLU A 66 7.65 29.99 -15.94
C GLU A 66 7.63 28.49 -16.28
N LYS A 67 7.32 28.19 -17.55
CA LYS A 67 7.68 26.92 -18.19
C LYS A 67 9.20 26.89 -18.40
N GLY A 68 9.94 26.35 -17.45
CA GLY A 68 11.40 26.16 -17.60
C GLY A 68 11.74 25.24 -18.78
N CYS A 69 12.58 25.71 -19.70
CA CYS A 69 13.14 24.93 -20.81
C CYS A 69 14.66 24.80 -20.62
N ALA A 70 15.19 23.59 -20.78
CA ALA A 70 16.59 23.28 -20.49
C ALA A 70 17.46 23.50 -21.74
N THR A 71 18.52 24.28 -21.63
CA THR A 71 19.37 24.66 -22.79
C THR A 71 20.55 23.71 -22.95
N CYS A 72 20.91 23.33 -24.18
CA CYS A 72 22.02 22.41 -24.47
C CYS A 72 23.36 23.04 -24.08
N LEU A 73 24.32 22.25 -23.56
CA LEU A 73 25.66 22.74 -23.19
C LEU A 73 26.48 23.25 -24.39
N PHE A 74 26.25 22.69 -25.58
CA PHE A 74 27.12 22.88 -26.75
C PHE A 74 26.44 23.64 -27.90
N CYS A 75 25.14 23.94 -27.80
CA CYS A 75 24.41 24.72 -28.79
C CYS A 75 23.22 25.48 -28.19
N GLU A 76 22.48 26.20 -29.04
CA GLU A 76 21.34 27.03 -28.63
C GLU A 76 20.01 26.24 -28.53
N ALA A 77 20.04 24.91 -28.69
CA ALA A 77 18.84 24.09 -28.59
C ALA A 77 18.27 24.11 -27.16
N MET A 78 16.94 24.18 -27.06
CA MET A 78 16.20 24.13 -25.81
C MET A 78 15.26 22.93 -25.82
N GLU A 79 15.33 22.12 -24.78
CA GLU A 79 14.50 20.93 -24.62
C GLU A 79 13.54 21.05 -23.44
N LYS A 80 12.47 20.26 -23.51
CA LYS A 80 11.34 20.35 -22.58
C LYS A 80 11.64 19.79 -21.19
N ASN A 81 12.69 18.97 -21.07
CA ASN A 81 13.16 18.38 -19.81
C ASN A 81 14.62 17.93 -19.93
N SER A 82 15.24 17.61 -18.80
CA SER A 82 16.64 17.16 -18.72
C SER A 82 16.90 15.86 -19.49
N THR A 83 15.98 14.91 -19.52
CA THR A 83 16.14 13.64 -20.26
C THR A 83 16.22 13.86 -21.77
N ALA A 84 15.33 14.68 -22.33
CA ALA A 84 15.36 15.07 -23.74
C ALA A 84 16.64 15.85 -24.06
N LEU A 85 17.13 16.66 -23.12
CA LEU A 85 18.37 17.39 -23.27
C LEU A 85 19.60 16.49 -23.30
N LEU A 86 19.66 15.47 -22.43
CA LEU A 86 20.72 14.46 -22.42
C LEU A 86 20.74 13.68 -23.74
N ALA A 87 19.57 13.26 -24.23
CA ALA A 87 19.44 12.60 -25.53
C ALA A 87 19.93 13.51 -26.67
N HIS A 88 19.57 14.80 -26.64
CA HIS A 88 20.03 15.77 -27.63
C HIS A 88 21.56 15.92 -27.62
N MET A 89 22.21 15.99 -26.45
CA MET A 89 23.68 16.07 -26.36
C MET A 89 24.37 14.82 -26.93
N LEU A 90 23.80 13.64 -26.69
CA LEU A 90 24.31 12.40 -27.24
C LEU A 90 24.15 12.35 -28.77
N ASP A 91 22.94 12.65 -29.27
CA ASP A 91 22.61 12.50 -30.69
C ASP A 91 23.24 13.60 -31.57
N SER A 92 23.26 14.84 -31.09
CA SER A 92 23.69 16.01 -31.88
C SER A 92 25.17 16.37 -31.68
N HIS A 93 25.74 16.02 -30.53
CA HIS A 93 27.11 16.38 -30.16
C HIS A 93 28.00 15.17 -29.87
N GLY A 94 27.47 13.94 -29.91
CA GLY A 94 28.22 12.72 -29.61
C GLY A 94 28.71 12.66 -28.17
N PHE A 95 28.10 13.44 -27.26
CA PHE A 95 28.58 13.62 -25.89
C PHE A 95 27.61 13.02 -24.88
N ASP A 96 28.01 11.91 -24.26
CA ASP A 96 27.28 11.30 -23.15
C ASP A 96 27.68 11.95 -21.82
N LEU A 97 26.86 12.91 -21.37
CA LEU A 97 27.11 13.64 -20.12
C LEU A 97 27.06 12.72 -18.90
N VAL A 98 26.16 11.74 -18.86
CA VAL A 98 26.04 10.81 -17.73
C VAL A 98 27.27 9.92 -17.63
N GLN A 99 27.70 9.35 -18.76
CA GLN A 99 28.90 8.54 -18.82
C GLN A 99 30.15 9.35 -18.48
N PHE A 100 30.25 10.60 -18.95
CA PHE A 100 31.37 11.49 -18.61
C PHE A 100 31.46 11.76 -17.10
N VAL A 101 30.34 12.10 -16.46
CA VAL A 101 30.26 12.33 -15.01
C VAL A 101 30.63 11.08 -14.22
N CYS A 102 30.13 9.91 -14.63
CA CYS A 102 30.46 8.64 -13.99
C CYS A 102 31.95 8.30 -14.12
N ASN A 103 32.53 8.44 -15.31
CA ASN A 103 33.94 8.15 -15.57
C ASN A 103 34.89 9.10 -14.84
N ALA A 104 34.50 10.38 -14.72
CA ALA A 104 35.31 11.41 -14.06
C ALA A 104 35.12 11.47 -12.54
N GLY A 105 34.16 10.73 -11.96
CA GLY A 105 33.95 10.69 -10.50
C GLY A 105 33.52 12.01 -9.87
N LEU A 106 32.89 12.92 -10.63
CA LEU A 106 32.42 14.24 -10.17
C LEU A 106 31.23 14.19 -9.21
N ASP A 107 31.39 14.57 -7.94
CA ASP A 107 30.26 14.81 -7.01
C ASP A 107 29.34 15.95 -7.47
N GLN A 108 28.22 16.21 -6.76
CA GLN A 108 27.26 17.24 -7.17
C GLN A 108 27.89 18.63 -7.30
N VAL A 109 28.87 18.95 -6.45
CA VAL A 109 29.55 20.25 -6.45
C VAL A 109 30.50 20.37 -7.64
N ALA A 110 31.28 19.34 -7.93
CA ALA A 110 32.18 19.28 -9.08
C ALA A 110 31.41 19.27 -10.41
N TYR A 111 30.24 18.63 -10.43
CA TYR A 111 29.32 18.68 -11.57
C TYR A 111 28.79 20.10 -11.85
N ILE A 112 28.32 20.81 -10.83
CA ILE A 112 27.89 22.21 -10.94
C ILE A 112 29.01 23.09 -11.51
N LYS A 113 30.24 22.92 -10.99
CA LYS A 113 31.42 23.62 -11.49
C LYS A 113 31.70 23.31 -12.96
N LEU A 114 31.62 22.03 -13.36
CA LEU A 114 31.79 21.60 -14.75
C LEU A 114 30.78 22.29 -15.67
N VAL A 115 29.49 22.28 -15.31
CA VAL A 115 28.43 22.92 -16.10
C VAL A 115 28.74 24.41 -16.28
N ASN A 116 29.04 25.12 -15.19
CA ASN A 116 29.37 26.54 -15.26
C ASN A 116 30.64 26.83 -16.07
N TYR A 117 31.67 25.98 -15.97
CA TYR A 117 32.87 26.08 -16.80
C TYR A 117 32.55 25.95 -18.29
N VAL A 118 31.77 24.93 -18.68
CA VAL A 118 31.38 24.71 -20.08
C VAL A 118 30.55 25.89 -20.60
N ARG A 119 29.64 26.44 -19.78
CA ARG A 119 28.87 27.64 -20.13
C ARG A 119 29.74 28.88 -20.33
N ALA A 120 30.74 29.08 -19.47
CA ALA A 120 31.61 30.25 -19.50
C ALA A 120 32.63 30.20 -20.65
N THR A 121 33.22 29.03 -20.88
CA THR A 121 34.36 28.87 -21.80
C THR A 121 33.98 28.31 -23.17
N LYS A 122 32.78 27.73 -23.30
CA LYS A 122 32.23 27.15 -24.53
C LYS A 122 33.21 26.20 -25.25
N PRO A 123 33.80 25.21 -24.56
CA PRO A 123 34.66 24.23 -25.18
C PRO A 123 33.84 23.31 -26.10
N SER A 124 34.47 22.78 -27.13
CA SER A 124 33.87 21.70 -27.92
C SER A 124 33.83 20.39 -27.11
N PRO A 125 32.90 19.46 -27.42
CA PRO A 125 32.85 18.15 -26.77
C PRO A 125 34.18 17.38 -26.86
N GLU A 126 34.87 17.49 -27.99
CA GLU A 126 36.17 16.84 -28.24
C GLU A 126 37.27 17.42 -27.34
N GLU A 127 37.28 18.74 -27.12
CA GLU A 127 38.21 19.38 -26.19
C GLU A 127 37.93 18.93 -24.75
N LEU A 128 36.66 18.83 -24.35
CA LEU A 128 36.27 18.47 -22.99
C LEU A 128 36.70 17.03 -22.63
N VAL A 129 36.64 16.10 -23.59
CA VAL A 129 37.04 14.69 -23.40
C VAL A 129 38.56 14.52 -23.33
N VAL A 130 39.34 15.42 -23.95
CA VAL A 130 40.81 15.34 -24.02
C VAL A 130 41.50 16.03 -22.85
N LEU A 131 40.78 16.82 -22.05
CA LEU A 131 41.32 17.46 -20.85
C LEU A 131 41.79 16.42 -19.83
N LYS A 132 43.06 16.52 -19.44
CA LYS A 132 43.66 15.66 -18.39
C LYS A 132 43.53 16.24 -17.00
N ASP A 133 43.35 17.56 -16.91
CA ASP A 133 43.17 18.30 -15.66
C ASP A 133 41.70 18.68 -15.49
N THR A 134 41.29 19.10 -14.28
CA THR A 134 39.94 19.56 -13.95
C THR A 134 39.88 21.10 -13.88
N PRO A 135 39.90 21.82 -15.03
CA PRO A 135 39.95 23.29 -15.04
C PRO A 135 38.71 23.96 -14.43
N TRP A 136 37.63 23.21 -14.26
CA TRP A 136 36.42 23.67 -13.58
C TRP A 136 36.56 23.75 -12.06
N ASP A 137 37.59 23.17 -11.43
CA ASP A 137 37.69 23.10 -9.96
C ASP A 137 38.05 24.43 -9.26
N GLU A 138 38.01 25.55 -9.97
CA GLU A 138 38.14 26.88 -9.37
C GLU A 138 36.85 27.34 -8.69
N ALA A 139 36.97 28.05 -7.55
CA ALA A 139 35.83 28.58 -6.80
C ALA A 139 34.96 29.57 -7.59
N THR A 140 35.51 30.16 -8.66
CA THR A 140 34.82 31.04 -9.60
C THR A 140 33.67 30.36 -10.35
N HIS A 141 33.71 29.03 -10.50
CA HIS A 141 32.68 28.24 -11.20
C HIS A 141 31.52 27.78 -10.30
N LEU A 142 31.46 28.23 -9.04
CA LEU A 142 30.30 28.01 -8.16
C LEU A 142 29.18 29.04 -8.35
N THR A 143 29.39 30.04 -9.21
CA THR A 143 28.36 31.02 -9.57
C THR A 143 27.69 30.60 -10.87
N PRO A 144 26.35 30.42 -10.91
CA PRO A 144 25.63 30.08 -12.13
C PRO A 144 25.91 31.10 -13.24
N VAL A 145 26.34 30.61 -14.41
CA VAL A 145 26.49 31.46 -15.61
C VAL A 145 25.13 31.79 -16.21
N LEU A 146 24.17 30.88 -16.05
CA LEU A 146 22.76 31.03 -16.40
C LEU A 146 21.94 30.98 -15.11
N LYS A 147 21.09 31.98 -14.90
CA LYS A 147 20.36 32.21 -13.64
C LYS A 147 19.39 31.06 -13.29
N ASP A 148 18.84 30.41 -14.31
CA ASP A 148 17.82 29.35 -14.19
C ASP A 148 18.24 28.09 -14.97
N ASP A 149 19.51 27.70 -14.88
CA ASP A 149 20.03 26.52 -15.59
C ASP A 149 19.53 25.22 -14.95
N LEU A 150 18.55 24.60 -15.60
CA LEU A 150 17.99 23.31 -15.17
C LEU A 150 19.03 22.18 -15.12
N LEU A 151 20.17 22.28 -15.80
CA LEU A 151 21.25 21.30 -15.65
C LEU A 151 21.91 21.40 -14.27
N LEU A 152 21.97 22.56 -13.63
CA LEU A 152 22.55 22.68 -12.29
C LEU A 152 21.72 21.96 -11.22
N MET A 153 20.45 21.69 -11.52
CA MET A 153 19.52 20.93 -10.68
C MET A 153 19.51 19.42 -10.98
N PHE A 154 20.31 18.96 -11.93
CA PHE A 154 20.41 17.53 -12.25
C PHE A 154 21.15 16.80 -11.14
N ASP A 155 20.51 15.80 -10.54
CA ASP A 155 21.07 14.97 -9.48
C ASP A 155 22.03 13.93 -10.08
N VAL A 156 23.34 14.14 -9.89
CA VAL A 156 24.38 13.21 -10.34
C VAL A 156 24.73 12.15 -9.29
N GLU A 157 24.29 12.33 -8.04
CA GLU A 157 24.55 11.39 -6.95
C GLU A 157 23.57 10.22 -6.98
N GLY A 158 22.37 10.42 -7.53
CA GLY A 158 21.38 9.38 -7.81
C GLY A 158 21.71 8.45 -9.00
N LEU A 159 22.83 8.63 -9.69
CA LEU A 159 23.18 7.85 -10.88
C LEU A 159 23.60 6.40 -10.54
N PRO A 160 23.10 5.38 -11.27
CA PRO A 160 23.42 3.98 -11.01
C PRO A 160 24.91 3.70 -11.21
N GLY A 161 25.58 3.23 -10.15
CA GLY A 161 27.02 2.87 -10.15
C GLY A 161 27.90 3.61 -9.13
N ARG A 162 27.33 4.52 -8.32
CA ARG A 162 28.08 5.39 -7.40
C ARG A 162 27.89 5.16 -5.90
N GLN A 163 27.34 4.02 -5.49
CA GLN A 163 27.30 3.68 -4.06
C GLN A 163 28.72 3.33 -3.58
N ASN A 164 29.46 4.32 -3.11
CA ASN A 164 30.44 4.21 -2.04
C ASN A 164 30.82 5.60 -1.50
N GLU A 165 30.69 5.71 -0.17
CA GLU A 165 31.28 6.72 0.72
C GLU A 165 30.71 8.14 0.63
N VAL A 166 29.84 8.53 1.58
CA VAL A 166 30.13 9.49 2.66
C VAL A 166 29.01 9.41 3.71
N GLU A 167 29.25 8.71 4.82
CA GLU A 167 28.68 9.08 6.11
C GLU A 167 29.74 9.95 6.80
N GLU A 168 29.46 11.23 6.97
CA GLU A 168 29.73 12.02 8.19
C GLU A 168 29.59 13.52 7.92
N ASP A 169 28.94 14.18 8.88
CA ASP A 169 28.88 15.62 9.14
C ASP A 169 27.85 16.47 8.36
N MET A 170 26.74 16.79 9.04
CA MET A 170 26.54 18.17 9.51
C MET A 170 25.28 18.29 10.37
N GLY A 171 25.49 18.61 11.64
CA GLY A 171 24.48 19.29 12.45
C GLY A 171 24.61 20.80 12.31
N ARG A 172 23.55 21.47 11.82
CA ARG A 172 22.86 22.59 12.51
C ARG A 172 21.85 23.31 11.59
N SER A 173 20.64 23.38 12.13
CA SER A 173 19.56 24.39 11.96
C SER A 173 19.08 24.75 10.55
N CYS A 174 17.89 24.26 10.22
CA CYS A 174 16.82 25.03 9.60
C CYS A 174 15.48 24.47 10.12
N GLU A 175 14.63 25.32 10.70
CA GLU A 175 13.26 24.97 11.06
C GLU A 175 12.42 24.91 9.77
N GLY A 176 11.99 23.71 9.39
CA GLY A 176 11.13 23.49 8.24
C GLY A 176 11.00 22.00 7.94
N ALA A 177 9.84 21.43 8.28
CA ALA A 177 9.42 20.03 8.12
C ALA A 177 10.36 18.96 8.73
N SER A 178 9.83 18.09 9.60
CA SER A 178 10.64 17.00 10.15
C SER A 178 11.10 16.06 9.03
N ARG A 179 12.22 15.34 9.22
CA ARG A 179 12.70 14.32 8.26
C ARG A 179 11.58 13.34 7.86
N GLU A 180 10.70 13.02 8.79
CA GLU A 180 9.52 12.18 8.59
C GLU A 180 8.48 12.81 7.63
N GLU A 181 8.33 14.12 7.68
CA GLU A 181 7.39 14.88 6.86
C GLU A 181 7.90 15.00 5.42
N LEU A 182 9.22 15.20 5.24
CA LEU A 182 9.88 15.12 3.95
C LEU A 182 9.82 13.71 3.35
N THR A 183 10.05 12.66 4.15
CA THR A 183 9.88 11.27 3.71
C THR A 183 8.44 11.00 3.28
N ARG A 184 7.43 11.48 4.02
CA ARG A 184 6.02 11.35 3.61
C ARG A 184 5.71 12.08 2.30
N ILE A 185 6.27 13.27 2.10
CA ILE A 185 6.08 14.04 0.86
C ILE A 185 6.70 13.30 -0.33
N VAL A 186 7.92 12.77 -0.16
CA VAL A 186 8.61 12.00 -1.21
C VAL A 186 7.87 10.70 -1.53
N LEU A 187 7.39 9.97 -0.52
CA LEU A 187 6.60 8.76 -0.71
C LEU A 187 5.30 9.07 -1.47
N ARG A 188 4.60 10.14 -1.08
CA ARG A 188 3.36 10.58 -1.73
C ARG A 188 3.59 11.03 -3.18
N GLN A 189 4.70 11.73 -3.45
CA GLN A 189 5.06 12.11 -4.81
C GLN A 189 5.42 10.90 -5.68
N ARG A 190 6.10 9.90 -5.11
CA ARG A 190 6.43 8.65 -5.80
C ARG A 190 5.16 7.86 -6.15
N GLU A 191 4.22 7.79 -5.23
CA GLU A 191 2.92 7.12 -5.40
C GLU A 191 2.07 7.81 -6.48
N VAL A 192 2.01 9.15 -6.48
CA VAL A 192 1.33 9.94 -7.53
C VAL A 192 1.99 9.74 -8.89
N LEU A 193 3.33 9.72 -8.97
CA LEU A 193 4.05 9.47 -10.21
C LEU A 193 3.80 8.05 -10.74
N GLN A 194 3.71 7.07 -9.84
CA GLN A 194 3.35 5.69 -10.17
C GLN A 194 1.92 5.59 -10.72
N ARG A 195 0.96 6.28 -10.10
CA ARG A 195 -0.43 6.34 -10.60
C ARG A 195 -0.52 6.99 -11.98
N LEU A 196 0.25 8.04 -12.23
CA LEU A 196 0.33 8.69 -13.55
C LEU A 196 0.89 7.74 -14.63
N LEU A 197 1.94 6.98 -14.31
CA LEU A 197 2.51 5.98 -15.20
C LEU A 197 1.55 4.82 -15.47
N GLN A 198 0.83 4.35 -14.45
CA GLN A 198 -0.15 3.27 -14.58
C GLN A 198 -1.40 3.70 -15.35
N ALA A 199 -1.89 4.93 -15.12
CA ALA A 199 -2.99 5.52 -15.88
C ALA A 199 -2.62 5.71 -17.36
N ALA A 200 -1.38 6.11 -17.65
CA ALA A 200 -0.86 6.21 -19.02
C ALA A 200 -0.79 4.84 -19.72
N ALA A 201 -0.41 3.77 -19.01
CA ALA A 201 -0.40 2.41 -19.54
C ALA A 201 -1.81 1.85 -19.80
N CYS A 202 -2.80 2.17 -18.96
CA CYS A 202 -4.19 1.73 -19.13
C CYS A 202 -4.93 2.38 -20.32
N LEU A 203 -4.44 3.50 -20.85
CA LEU A 203 -5.03 4.16 -22.02
C LEU A 203 -4.68 3.46 -23.35
N ALA A 204 -3.75 2.49 -23.34
CA ALA A 204 -3.24 1.87 -24.56
C ALA A 204 -4.00 0.61 -25.01
N ASP A 205 -4.82 -0.05 -24.17
CA ASP A 205 -5.43 -1.34 -24.54
C ASP A 205 -6.97 -1.34 -24.39
N GLY A 206 -7.64 -1.05 -25.51
CA GLY A 206 -9.09 -1.03 -25.61
C GLY A 206 -9.65 -2.36 -26.07
N LYS A 207 -9.93 -3.29 -25.14
CA LYS A 207 -10.91 -4.37 -25.37
C LYS A 207 -11.80 -4.58 -24.14
N LYS A 208 -13.10 -4.30 -24.31
CA LYS A 208 -14.15 -4.66 -23.36
C LYS A 208 -14.47 -6.15 -23.51
N GLN A 209 -14.27 -6.94 -22.46
CA GLN A 209 -15.02 -8.17 -22.23
C GLN A 209 -15.88 -7.96 -20.98
N GLU A 210 -17.20 -8.11 -21.12
CA GLU A 210 -18.14 -8.13 -20.01
C GLU A 210 -18.24 -9.56 -19.48
N GLY A 211 -18.07 -9.73 -18.16
CA GLY A 211 -18.36 -10.99 -17.46
C GLY A 211 -17.18 -11.73 -16.83
N TRP A 212 -15.94 -11.26 -16.96
CA TRP A 212 -14.77 -11.85 -16.31
C TRP A 212 -14.26 -10.95 -15.18
N GLN A 213 -14.15 -11.50 -13.97
CA GLN A 213 -13.61 -10.81 -12.80
C GLN A 213 -12.09 -10.98 -12.82
N ARG A 214 -11.38 -9.93 -13.25
CA ARG A 214 -9.92 -9.94 -13.40
C ARG A 214 -9.27 -9.89 -12.01
N THR A 215 -8.40 -10.84 -11.72
CA THR A 215 -7.63 -10.96 -10.47
C THR A 215 -6.20 -10.45 -10.64
N VAL A 216 -5.42 -10.35 -9.56
CA VAL A 216 -3.98 -10.02 -9.68
C VAL A 216 -3.19 -11.13 -10.39
N ALA A 217 -3.64 -12.39 -10.29
CA ALA A 217 -3.05 -13.52 -10.99
C ALA A 217 -3.16 -13.40 -12.52
N ASP A 218 -4.16 -12.66 -13.02
CA ASP A 218 -4.38 -12.45 -14.46
C ASP A 218 -3.52 -11.31 -15.05
N ARG A 219 -2.69 -10.64 -14.23
CA ARG A 219 -1.82 -9.56 -14.69
C ARG A 219 -0.54 -10.12 -15.30
N ARG A 220 0.02 -9.39 -16.27
CA ARG A 220 1.37 -9.69 -16.77
C ARG A 220 2.42 -9.13 -15.80
N PRO A 221 3.61 -9.74 -15.68
CA PRO A 221 4.66 -9.26 -14.78
C PRO A 221 5.02 -7.78 -14.98
N GLU A 222 5.03 -7.29 -16.23
CA GLU A 222 5.37 -5.90 -16.55
C GLU A 222 4.32 -4.90 -16.03
N GLU A 223 3.06 -5.33 -15.87
CA GLU A 223 1.98 -4.49 -15.31
C GLU A 223 2.11 -4.31 -13.78
N ASP A 224 2.90 -5.16 -13.12
CA ASP A 224 3.12 -5.17 -11.67
C ASP A 224 4.54 -4.82 -11.25
N GLU A 225 5.40 -4.45 -12.19
CA GLU A 225 6.80 -4.10 -11.89
C GLU A 225 6.90 -2.98 -10.84
N GLY A 226 6.07 -1.95 -10.96
CA GLY A 226 6.00 -0.87 -9.97
C GLY A 226 5.60 -1.34 -8.57
N TYR A 227 4.66 -2.29 -8.48
CA TYR A 227 4.27 -2.89 -7.21
C TYR A 227 5.43 -3.69 -6.62
N PHE A 228 6.06 -4.60 -7.37
CA PHE A 228 7.14 -5.41 -6.81
C PHE A 228 8.39 -4.60 -6.46
N ASN A 229 8.71 -3.56 -7.24
CA ASN A 229 9.84 -2.66 -6.96
C ASN A 229 9.62 -1.84 -5.68
N SER A 230 8.38 -1.58 -5.26
CA SER A 230 8.15 -0.88 -3.99
C SER A 230 8.60 -1.72 -2.78
N TYR A 231 8.49 -3.05 -2.86
CA TYR A 231 8.97 -4.02 -1.86
C TYR A 231 10.44 -4.41 -2.01
N ALA A 232 11.18 -3.87 -2.98
CA ALA A 232 12.62 -4.10 -3.06
C ALA A 232 13.41 -3.19 -2.10
N HIS A 233 12.79 -2.08 -1.66
CA HIS A 233 13.43 -1.11 -0.80
C HIS A 233 13.41 -1.54 0.67
N PHE A 234 14.49 -1.24 1.41
CA PHE A 234 14.60 -1.60 2.82
C PHE A 234 13.61 -0.86 3.73
N ASP A 235 13.18 0.35 3.36
CA ASP A 235 12.31 1.22 4.19
C ASP A 235 10.98 0.54 4.54
N ILE A 236 10.32 -0.07 3.55
CA ILE A 236 9.02 -0.75 3.77
C ILE A 236 9.19 -1.97 4.67
N HIS A 237 10.31 -2.70 4.52
CA HIS A 237 10.62 -3.82 5.40
C HIS A 237 10.97 -3.37 6.82
N HIS A 238 11.64 -2.23 6.98
CA HIS A 238 11.91 -1.64 8.29
C HIS A 238 10.61 -1.25 9.00
N GLU A 239 9.65 -0.63 8.30
CA GLU A 239 8.33 -0.32 8.86
C GLU A 239 7.60 -1.61 9.28
N MET A 240 7.54 -2.61 8.39
CA MET A 240 6.89 -3.90 8.66
C MET A 240 7.52 -4.70 9.81
N LEU A 241 8.85 -4.64 9.97
CA LEU A 241 9.57 -5.34 11.05
C LEU A 241 9.51 -4.56 12.38
N SER A 242 9.44 -3.23 12.31
CA SER A 242 9.27 -2.36 13.49
C SER A 242 7.85 -2.43 14.05
N ASP A 243 6.86 -2.84 13.24
CA ASP A 243 5.53 -3.21 13.71
C ASP A 243 5.60 -4.51 14.53
N ARG A 244 5.73 -4.31 15.85
CA ARG A 244 5.78 -5.41 16.81
C ARG A 244 4.47 -6.16 16.88
N VAL A 245 3.32 -5.48 16.81
CA VAL A 245 2.01 -6.15 16.90
C VAL A 245 1.87 -7.14 15.75
N ARG A 246 2.23 -6.73 14.53
CA ARG A 246 2.35 -7.59 13.35
C ARG A 246 3.27 -8.77 13.59
N THR A 247 4.54 -8.47 13.82
CA THR A 247 5.58 -9.50 13.80
C THR A 247 5.43 -10.49 14.95
N GLU A 248 5.03 -10.01 16.13
CA GLU A 248 4.82 -10.84 17.31
C GLU A 248 3.55 -11.70 17.20
N ALA A 249 2.47 -11.23 16.57
CA ALA A 249 1.29 -12.05 16.36
C ALA A 249 1.60 -13.29 15.50
N TYR A 250 2.33 -13.14 14.40
CA TYR A 250 2.77 -14.28 13.59
C TYR A 250 3.77 -15.17 14.35
N ARG A 251 4.76 -14.57 15.03
CA ARG A 251 5.71 -15.32 15.88
C ARG A 251 4.97 -16.20 16.88
N ASP A 252 4.00 -15.64 17.59
CA ASP A 252 3.28 -16.30 18.67
C ASP A 252 2.32 -17.36 18.11
N ALA A 253 1.68 -17.10 16.96
CA ALA A 253 0.88 -18.10 16.26
C ALA A 253 1.72 -19.30 15.82
N ILE A 254 2.91 -19.06 15.27
CA ILE A 254 3.82 -20.10 14.79
C ILE A 254 4.43 -20.88 15.97
N LEU A 255 5.10 -20.19 16.89
CA LEU A 255 5.85 -20.81 17.98
C LEU A 255 4.94 -21.38 19.07
N GLY A 256 3.77 -20.76 19.32
CA GLY A 256 2.74 -21.27 20.23
C GLY A 256 2.07 -22.55 19.72
N ASN A 257 2.16 -22.83 18.41
CA ASN A 257 1.60 -24.02 17.76
C ASN A 257 2.68 -24.91 17.11
N THR A 258 3.88 -24.95 17.69
CA THR A 258 5.05 -25.69 17.16
C THR A 258 4.73 -27.15 16.78
N GLU A 259 3.89 -27.84 17.55
CA GLU A 259 3.50 -29.24 17.26
C GLU A 259 2.76 -29.41 15.92
N LEU A 260 2.13 -28.35 15.40
CA LEU A 260 1.50 -28.36 14.07
C LEU A 260 2.52 -28.20 12.94
N LEU A 261 3.73 -27.68 13.22
CA LEU A 261 4.74 -27.35 12.22
C LEU A 261 5.96 -28.28 12.26
N LYS A 262 6.26 -28.90 13.40
CA LYS A 262 7.46 -29.72 13.58
C LYS A 262 7.51 -30.88 12.60
N GLY A 263 8.59 -30.95 11.81
CA GLY A 263 8.78 -31.94 10.75
C GLY A 263 7.80 -31.80 9.57
N LYS A 264 7.07 -30.69 9.48
CA LYS A 264 6.14 -30.40 8.40
C LYS A 264 6.79 -29.49 7.35
N ARG A 265 6.16 -29.46 6.18
CA ARG A 265 6.49 -28.54 5.09
C ARG A 265 5.60 -27.30 5.19
N VAL A 266 6.22 -26.13 5.25
CA VAL A 266 5.57 -24.82 5.29
C VAL A 266 5.89 -24.05 4.01
N LEU A 267 4.89 -23.40 3.42
CA LEU A 267 5.09 -22.39 2.38
C LEU A 267 4.91 -21.01 3.00
N ASP A 268 5.93 -20.16 2.86
CA ASP A 268 5.86 -18.74 3.21
C ASP A 268 5.67 -17.94 1.90
N LEU A 269 4.47 -17.41 1.69
CA LEU A 269 4.10 -16.69 0.47
C LEU A 269 4.21 -15.18 0.68
N GLY A 270 5.05 -14.52 -0.12
CA GLY A 270 5.42 -13.12 0.08
C GLY A 270 6.40 -12.97 1.24
N CYS A 271 7.46 -13.78 1.22
CA CYS A 271 8.31 -13.92 2.40
C CYS A 271 9.07 -12.64 2.77
N GLY A 272 9.23 -11.69 1.83
CA GLY A 272 9.98 -10.46 2.04
C GLY A 272 11.39 -10.74 2.55
N THR A 273 11.72 -10.24 3.75
CA THR A 273 12.99 -10.51 4.44
C THR A 273 13.13 -11.91 5.03
N GLY A 274 12.10 -12.76 4.92
CA GLY A 274 12.08 -14.13 5.40
C GLY A 274 11.80 -14.29 6.89
N ILE A 275 11.33 -13.25 7.59
CA ILE A 275 11.12 -13.31 9.05
C ILE A 275 10.12 -14.42 9.48
N LEU A 276 9.04 -14.62 8.72
CA LEU A 276 8.06 -15.68 8.99
C LEU A 276 8.63 -17.07 8.69
N SER A 277 9.45 -17.17 7.64
CA SER A 277 10.25 -18.36 7.33
C SER A 277 11.20 -18.72 8.48
N LEU A 278 11.87 -17.75 9.10
CA LEU A 278 12.74 -17.98 10.26
C LEU A 278 11.95 -18.51 11.46
N PHE A 279 10.78 -17.93 11.79
CA PHE A 279 9.94 -18.46 12.86
C PHE A 279 9.46 -19.88 12.58
N SER A 280 9.07 -20.16 11.34
CA SER A 280 8.62 -21.49 10.91
C SER A 280 9.74 -22.53 10.98
N ALA A 281 10.95 -22.19 10.52
CA ALA A 281 12.13 -23.03 10.65
C ALA A 281 12.51 -23.26 12.11
N LYS A 282 12.40 -22.23 12.96
CA LYS A 282 12.63 -22.34 14.41
C LYS A 282 11.61 -23.26 15.09
N ALA A 283 10.37 -23.32 14.59
CA ALA A 283 9.37 -24.31 14.99
C ALA A 283 9.66 -25.73 14.47
N GLY A 284 10.77 -25.94 13.76
CA GLY A 284 11.20 -27.23 13.26
C GLY A 284 10.54 -27.66 11.95
N ALA A 285 10.00 -26.72 11.17
CA ALA A 285 9.50 -26.98 9.83
C ALA A 285 10.63 -26.95 8.78
N THR A 286 10.40 -27.60 7.65
CA THR A 286 11.09 -27.31 6.39
C THR A 286 10.26 -26.27 5.63
N VAL A 287 10.88 -25.16 5.23
CA VAL A 287 10.17 -24.01 4.66
C VAL A 287 10.56 -23.82 3.19
N THR A 288 9.57 -23.60 2.34
CA THR A 288 9.77 -22.98 1.03
C THR A 288 9.29 -21.54 1.13
N ALA A 289 10.16 -20.58 0.86
CA ALA A 289 9.88 -19.15 0.95
C ALA A 289 9.83 -18.56 -0.47
N VAL A 290 8.71 -17.95 -0.83
CA VAL A 290 8.46 -17.39 -2.17
C VAL A 290 8.31 -15.88 -2.08
N ASP A 291 9.04 -15.15 -2.91
CA ASP A 291 8.84 -13.71 -3.12
C ASP A 291 9.28 -13.33 -4.53
N MET A 292 8.63 -12.33 -5.13
CA MET A 292 9.00 -11.81 -6.45
C MET A 292 10.07 -10.72 -6.37
N SER A 293 10.10 -9.96 -5.27
CA SER A 293 11.00 -8.82 -5.06
C SER A 293 12.45 -9.27 -4.90
N ASP A 294 13.38 -8.37 -5.24
CA ASP A 294 14.82 -8.58 -5.05
C ASP A 294 15.23 -8.72 -3.59
N VAL A 295 14.39 -8.30 -2.63
CA VAL A 295 14.63 -8.47 -1.19
C VAL A 295 14.89 -9.93 -0.80
N ILE A 296 14.42 -10.89 -1.61
CA ILE A 296 14.64 -12.31 -1.37
C ILE A 296 16.13 -12.67 -1.31
N TYR A 297 17.01 -11.94 -2.01
CA TYR A 297 18.45 -12.17 -1.94
C TYR A 297 19.01 -11.83 -0.56
N GLN A 298 18.55 -10.73 0.05
CA GLN A 298 18.87 -10.39 1.42
C GLN A 298 18.24 -11.39 2.40
N ALA A 299 17.03 -11.88 2.13
CA ALA A 299 16.40 -12.93 2.95
C ALA A 299 17.25 -14.22 3.00
N MET A 300 17.87 -14.61 1.88
CA MET A 300 18.81 -15.73 1.83
C MET A 300 20.04 -15.49 2.71
N GLU A 301 20.59 -14.27 2.71
CA GLU A 301 21.73 -13.90 3.56
C GLU A 301 21.36 -13.92 5.04
N ILE A 302 20.21 -13.34 5.40
CA ILE A 302 19.67 -13.36 6.76
C ILE A 302 19.50 -14.80 7.25
N ALA A 303 18.99 -15.71 6.42
CA ALA A 303 18.84 -17.12 6.78
C ALA A 303 20.19 -17.81 7.03
N ARG A 304 21.24 -17.49 6.25
CA ARG A 304 22.60 -18.00 6.46
C ARG A 304 23.22 -17.46 7.75
N GLU A 305 23.07 -16.17 8.01
CA GLU A 305 23.56 -15.54 9.24
C GLU A 305 22.94 -16.19 10.50
N ASN A 306 21.66 -16.54 10.41
CA ASN A 306 20.92 -17.22 11.47
C ASN A 306 21.04 -18.76 11.45
N LYS A 307 21.86 -19.33 10.55
CA LYS A 307 22.11 -20.78 10.41
C LYS A 307 20.84 -21.60 10.15
N MET A 308 19.88 -21.01 9.43
CA MET A 308 18.61 -21.62 9.04
C MET A 308 18.51 -21.91 7.53
N ASP A 309 19.56 -21.61 6.77
CA ASP A 309 19.69 -21.81 5.32
C ASP A 309 19.48 -23.27 4.87
N LYS A 310 19.68 -24.24 5.77
CA LYS A 310 19.39 -25.67 5.48
C LYS A 310 17.92 -26.04 5.62
N ALA A 311 17.17 -25.27 6.42
CA ALA A 311 15.75 -25.52 6.67
C ALA A 311 14.84 -24.73 5.72
N ILE A 312 15.35 -23.64 5.13
CA ILE A 312 14.59 -22.72 4.30
C ILE A 312 15.14 -22.74 2.86
N THR A 313 14.27 -23.03 1.89
CA THR A 313 14.56 -22.91 0.46
C THR A 313 13.85 -21.69 -0.09
N PHE A 314 14.61 -20.76 -0.69
CA PHE A 314 14.07 -19.53 -1.27
C PHE A 314 13.85 -19.69 -2.79
N SER A 315 12.70 -19.24 -3.27
CA SER A 315 12.32 -19.27 -4.68
C SER A 315 11.84 -17.89 -5.11
N LYS A 316 12.63 -17.22 -5.96
CA LYS A 316 12.25 -15.92 -6.51
C LYS A 316 11.23 -16.08 -7.64
N GLY A 317 10.09 -15.40 -7.54
CA GLY A 317 9.04 -15.39 -8.57
C GLY A 317 7.64 -15.18 -8.02
N ARG A 318 6.68 -14.99 -8.91
CA ARG A 318 5.25 -15.07 -8.57
C ARG A 318 4.87 -16.52 -8.33
N LEU A 319 4.10 -16.81 -7.28
CA LEU A 319 3.72 -18.18 -6.95
C LEU A 319 3.03 -18.89 -8.12
N GLU A 320 2.17 -18.16 -8.84
CA GLU A 320 1.37 -18.64 -9.95
C GLU A 320 2.20 -19.09 -11.15
N ASP A 321 3.45 -18.60 -11.27
CA ASP A 321 4.39 -18.96 -12.33
C ASP A 321 5.40 -20.03 -11.90
N LEU A 322 5.46 -20.36 -10.60
CA LEU A 322 6.46 -21.25 -10.04
C LEU A 322 5.98 -22.70 -9.98
N GLU A 323 6.81 -23.61 -10.47
CA GLU A 323 6.60 -25.05 -10.28
C GLU A 323 7.15 -25.49 -8.92
N LEU A 324 6.27 -25.58 -7.92
CA LEU A 324 6.64 -26.11 -6.61
C LEU A 324 6.56 -27.65 -6.59
N PRO A 325 7.60 -28.35 -6.10
CA PRO A 325 7.71 -29.80 -6.25
C PRO A 325 6.77 -30.60 -5.35
N THR A 326 6.19 -29.98 -4.32
CA THR A 326 5.35 -30.66 -3.33
C THR A 326 4.21 -29.76 -2.84
N LYS A 327 3.19 -30.39 -2.26
CA LYS A 327 2.17 -29.70 -1.46
C LYS A 327 2.61 -29.51 0.00
N TYR A 328 2.05 -28.50 0.65
CA TYR A 328 2.45 -28.03 1.98
C TYR A 328 1.40 -28.37 3.05
N HIS A 329 1.87 -28.57 4.27
CA HIS A 329 1.00 -28.83 5.42
C HIS A 329 0.44 -27.52 5.99
N CYS A 330 1.22 -26.45 5.87
CA CYS A 330 0.87 -25.12 6.33
C CYS A 330 1.31 -24.12 5.26
N ILE A 331 0.47 -23.12 5.03
CA ILE A 331 0.82 -21.91 4.28
C ILE A 331 0.72 -20.76 5.26
N VAL A 332 1.80 -19.99 5.38
CA VAL A 332 1.84 -18.73 6.11
C VAL A 332 2.02 -17.61 5.10
N SER A 333 1.27 -16.53 5.26
CA SER A 333 1.40 -15.37 4.39
C SER A 333 0.90 -14.14 5.11
N GLU A 334 1.68 -13.08 5.04
CA GLU A 334 1.21 -11.75 5.40
C GLU A 334 0.82 -11.05 4.11
N TRP A 335 -0.48 -11.04 3.84
CA TRP A 335 -1.08 -10.60 2.57
C TRP A 335 -1.95 -9.35 2.72
N MET A 336 -2.16 -8.87 3.95
CA MET A 336 -3.20 -7.91 4.24
C MET A 336 -2.76 -6.52 3.77
N GLY A 337 -3.60 -5.84 2.99
CA GLY A 337 -3.38 -4.44 2.61
C GLY A 337 -4.16 -3.47 3.50
N TYR A 338 -4.09 -2.17 3.19
CA TYR A 338 -5.00 -1.18 3.75
C TYR A 338 -6.46 -1.57 3.53
N PHE A 339 -7.32 -1.28 4.50
CA PHE A 339 -8.71 -1.73 4.49
C PHE A 339 -8.86 -3.25 4.19
N LEU A 340 -7.88 -4.05 4.62
CA LEU A 340 -7.69 -5.50 4.40
C LEU A 340 -7.42 -5.94 2.96
N LEU A 341 -8.21 -5.44 2.00
CA LEU A 341 -8.27 -5.97 0.64
C LEU A 341 -7.47 -5.16 -0.39
N PHE A 342 -6.90 -4.02 0.00
CA PHE A 342 -6.02 -3.24 -0.87
C PHE A 342 -4.80 -4.09 -1.30
N GLU A 343 -4.20 -3.75 -2.45
CA GLU A 343 -3.11 -4.49 -3.11
C GLU A 343 -3.46 -5.88 -3.65
N GLY A 344 -4.58 -6.47 -3.21
CA GLY A 344 -5.20 -7.64 -3.85
C GLY A 344 -4.48 -8.97 -3.62
N MET A 345 -3.50 -9.03 -2.70
CA MET A 345 -2.68 -10.23 -2.48
C MET A 345 -3.46 -11.45 -1.94
N LEU A 346 -4.69 -11.26 -1.46
CA LEU A 346 -5.59 -12.35 -1.09
C LEU A 346 -5.75 -13.38 -2.23
N ASP A 347 -5.79 -12.94 -3.50
CA ASP A 347 -5.95 -13.87 -4.63
C ASP A 347 -4.82 -14.91 -4.67
N SER A 348 -3.58 -14.46 -4.47
CA SER A 348 -2.41 -15.34 -4.44
C SER A 348 -2.44 -16.30 -3.25
N VAL A 349 -2.97 -15.87 -2.10
CA VAL A 349 -3.19 -16.75 -0.94
C VAL A 349 -4.25 -17.81 -1.23
N LEU A 350 -5.35 -17.44 -1.89
CA LEU A 350 -6.40 -18.37 -2.29
C LEU A 350 -5.87 -19.36 -3.35
N TYR A 351 -5.09 -18.88 -4.32
CA TYR A 351 -4.38 -19.73 -5.28
C TYR A 351 -3.45 -20.72 -4.57
N ALA A 352 -2.65 -20.24 -3.61
CA ALA A 352 -1.76 -21.08 -2.81
C ALA A 352 -2.53 -22.18 -2.07
N ARG A 353 -3.67 -21.82 -1.45
CA ARG A 353 -4.55 -22.76 -0.78
C ARG A 353 -5.02 -23.86 -1.74
N ASP A 354 -5.57 -23.47 -2.89
CA ASP A 354 -6.25 -24.40 -3.78
C ASP A 354 -5.28 -25.33 -4.50
N HIS A 355 -4.09 -24.82 -4.86
CA HIS A 355 -3.11 -25.57 -5.66
C HIS A 355 -2.05 -26.26 -4.79
N HIS A 356 -1.59 -25.60 -3.72
CA HIS A 356 -0.40 -26.01 -2.98
C HIS A 356 -0.67 -26.50 -1.54
N LEU A 357 -1.84 -26.26 -0.96
CA LEU A 357 -2.18 -26.81 0.36
C LEU A 357 -2.62 -28.28 0.23
N MET A 358 -2.20 -29.09 1.19
CA MET A 358 -2.69 -30.47 1.33
C MET A 358 -4.09 -30.52 1.95
N PRO A 359 -4.86 -31.59 1.70
CA PRO A 359 -6.09 -31.86 2.44
C PRO A 359 -5.82 -31.85 3.96
N GLY A 360 -6.61 -31.07 4.71
CA GLY A 360 -6.42 -30.89 6.15
C GLY A 360 -5.24 -30.00 6.55
N GLY A 361 -4.60 -29.33 5.58
CA GLY A 361 -3.59 -28.31 5.86
C GLY A 361 -4.18 -27.05 6.49
N ILE A 362 -3.29 -26.18 6.99
CA ILE A 362 -3.65 -24.95 7.71
C ILE A 362 -3.16 -23.70 6.97
N LEU A 363 -3.95 -22.63 7.02
CA LEU A 363 -3.55 -21.28 6.62
C LEU A 363 -3.26 -20.44 7.87
N MET A 364 -2.26 -19.56 7.78
CA MET A 364 -1.92 -18.62 8.84
C MET A 364 -1.78 -17.20 8.27
N PRO A 365 -2.68 -16.26 8.64
CA PRO A 365 -3.92 -16.44 9.42
C PRO A 365 -4.95 -17.32 8.68
N ASN A 366 -6.04 -17.72 9.36
CA ASN A 366 -7.12 -18.50 8.75
C ASN A 366 -8.48 -17.79 8.74
N ARG A 367 -8.66 -16.73 9.54
CA ARG A 367 -9.86 -15.87 9.50
C ARG A 367 -9.48 -14.40 9.57
N CYS A 368 -10.14 -13.56 8.80
CA CYS A 368 -10.04 -12.10 8.94
C CYS A 368 -11.43 -11.49 9.07
N SER A 369 -11.57 -10.43 9.87
CA SER A 369 -12.81 -9.67 10.00
C SER A 369 -12.56 -8.21 9.65
N LEU A 370 -13.46 -7.59 8.89
CA LEU A 370 -13.38 -6.19 8.49
C LEU A 370 -14.51 -5.41 9.18
N HIS A 371 -14.16 -4.27 9.77
CA HIS A 371 -15.03 -3.47 10.61
C HIS A 371 -15.10 -2.03 10.13
N LEU A 372 -16.24 -1.39 10.38
CA LEU A 372 -16.50 0.01 10.10
C LEU A 372 -17.00 0.70 11.38
N LEU A 373 -16.55 1.93 11.62
CA LEU A 373 -17.05 2.79 12.69
C LEU A 373 -17.11 4.25 12.23
N GLY A 374 -17.82 5.09 12.98
CA GLY A 374 -17.84 6.54 12.79
C GLY A 374 -16.84 7.24 13.69
N ILE A 375 -16.22 8.30 13.17
CA ILE A 375 -15.22 9.11 13.87
C ILE A 375 -15.61 10.58 13.95
N GLU A 376 -15.07 11.25 14.95
CA GLU A 376 -15.00 12.70 15.08
C GLU A 376 -13.53 13.11 15.21
N ASP A 377 -13.01 13.73 14.16
CA ASP A 377 -11.69 14.36 14.13
C ASP A 377 -11.78 15.66 13.33
N LEU A 378 -12.23 16.72 14.00
CA LEU A 378 -12.43 18.04 13.41
C LEU A 378 -11.11 18.69 12.98
N GLU A 379 -10.01 18.40 13.68
CA GLU A 379 -8.69 18.96 13.36
C GLU A 379 -8.15 18.39 12.05
N SER A 380 -8.18 17.06 11.90
CA SER A 380 -7.74 16.42 10.65
C SER A 380 -8.70 16.74 9.49
N HIS A 381 -10.02 16.79 9.75
CA HIS A 381 -11.01 17.21 8.76
C HIS A 381 -10.73 18.64 8.29
N LYS A 382 -10.41 19.56 9.21
CA LYS A 382 -10.04 20.95 8.85
C LYS A 382 -8.80 21.00 7.98
N LYS A 383 -7.75 20.26 8.34
CA LYS A 383 -6.47 20.25 7.61
C LYS A 383 -6.56 19.64 6.21
N LEU A 384 -7.42 18.64 6.01
CA LEU A 384 -7.46 17.87 4.77
C LEU A 384 -8.63 18.25 3.87
N ILE A 385 -9.80 18.54 4.45
CA ILE A 385 -11.05 18.72 3.72
C ILE A 385 -11.44 20.19 3.62
N THR A 386 -11.60 20.90 4.75
CA THR A 386 -12.06 22.30 4.70
C THR A 386 -10.94 23.30 4.45
N PHE A 387 -9.67 22.88 4.49
CA PHE A 387 -8.52 23.67 4.07
C PHE A 387 -8.74 24.33 2.69
N TRP A 388 -9.37 23.60 1.76
CA TRP A 388 -9.62 24.08 0.40
C TRP A 388 -10.72 25.14 0.30
N ASP A 389 -11.47 25.41 1.37
CA ASP A 389 -12.51 26.43 1.35
C ASP A 389 -11.92 27.85 1.33
N ASP A 390 -10.76 28.02 1.98
CA ASP A 390 -10.00 29.26 2.04
C ASP A 390 -8.50 28.96 2.16
N VAL A 391 -7.79 29.14 1.05
CA VAL A 391 -6.34 28.98 0.93
C VAL A 391 -5.74 30.36 0.73
N TYR A 392 -5.33 31.01 1.82
CA TYR A 392 -4.78 32.38 1.84
C TYR A 392 -5.73 33.44 1.22
N GLY A 393 -7.02 33.38 1.52
CA GLY A 393 -8.05 34.25 0.95
C GLY A 393 -8.68 33.71 -0.34
N PHE A 394 -8.10 32.66 -0.95
CA PHE A 394 -8.55 32.11 -2.22
C PHE A 394 -9.40 30.85 -2.04
N LYS A 395 -10.58 30.83 -2.66
CA LYS A 395 -11.47 29.66 -2.65
C LYS A 395 -10.99 28.59 -3.62
N MET A 396 -10.45 27.49 -3.09
CA MET A 396 -10.01 26.32 -3.86
C MET A 396 -10.94 25.10 -3.73
N SER A 397 -12.20 25.31 -3.36
CA SER A 397 -13.20 24.26 -3.08
C SER A 397 -13.48 23.26 -4.22
N CYS A 398 -13.00 23.51 -5.44
CA CYS A 398 -13.00 22.53 -6.52
C CYS A 398 -12.12 21.32 -6.20
N LEU A 399 -10.97 21.53 -5.54
CA LEU A 399 -10.05 20.47 -5.11
C LEU A 399 -10.63 19.63 -3.98
N ARG A 400 -11.41 20.23 -3.08
CA ARG A 400 -12.14 19.52 -2.01
C ARG A 400 -12.95 18.34 -2.56
N ARG A 401 -13.58 18.50 -3.73
CA ARG A 401 -14.41 17.45 -4.35
C ARG A 401 -13.61 16.22 -4.77
N GLU A 402 -12.34 16.40 -5.08
CA GLU A 402 -11.43 15.30 -5.43
C GLU A 402 -10.81 14.70 -4.16
N VAL A 403 -10.33 15.54 -3.24
CA VAL A 403 -9.72 15.07 -1.98
C VAL A 403 -10.69 14.25 -1.13
N VAL A 404 -11.97 14.62 -1.06
CA VAL A 404 -12.99 13.84 -0.31
C VAL A 404 -13.20 12.44 -0.91
N LYS A 405 -12.91 12.22 -2.19
CA LYS A 405 -13.01 10.90 -2.82
C LYS A 405 -11.81 10.02 -2.49
N GLU A 406 -10.72 10.56 -1.97
CA GLU A 406 -9.54 9.77 -1.60
C GLU A 406 -9.68 9.30 -0.16
N ALA A 407 -9.64 7.98 0.05
CA ALA A 407 -9.52 7.44 1.40
C ALA A 407 -8.14 7.80 1.97
N SER A 408 -8.10 8.21 3.24
CA SER A 408 -6.85 8.53 3.93
C SER A 408 -6.43 7.38 4.83
N THR A 409 -5.14 7.10 4.94
CA THR A 409 -4.62 6.09 5.87
C THR A 409 -3.89 6.78 7.03
N ASP A 410 -4.49 6.76 8.22
CA ASP A 410 -3.87 7.35 9.41
C ASP A 410 -4.32 6.67 10.71
N VAL A 411 -3.61 6.93 11.80
CA VAL A 411 -3.94 6.41 13.13
C VAL A 411 -5.12 7.19 13.71
N VAL A 412 -6.27 6.52 13.77
CA VAL A 412 -7.46 7.02 14.47
C VAL A 412 -7.24 6.82 15.97
N LYS A 413 -7.16 7.93 16.71
CA LYS A 413 -7.06 7.89 18.17
C LYS A 413 -8.37 7.34 18.76
N GLY A 414 -8.29 6.53 19.81
CA GLY A 414 -9.48 6.01 20.50
C GLY A 414 -10.48 7.09 20.95
N ALA A 415 -10.00 8.29 21.29
CA ALA A 415 -10.86 9.44 21.64
C ALA A 415 -11.69 9.99 20.47
N CYS A 416 -11.23 9.79 19.23
CA CYS A 416 -11.92 10.18 18.00
C CYS A 416 -13.01 9.17 17.63
N VAL A 417 -13.08 7.98 18.25
CA VAL A 417 -14.13 7.00 17.97
C VAL A 417 -15.47 7.49 18.51
N LEU A 418 -16.41 7.78 17.61
CA LEU A 418 -17.71 8.37 17.93
C LEU A 418 -18.81 7.33 18.11
N THR A 419 -18.72 6.18 17.42
CA THR A 419 -19.78 5.16 17.40
C THR A 419 -19.32 3.79 17.88
N SER A 420 -20.24 2.83 18.02
CA SER A 420 -19.91 1.41 17.98
C SER A 420 -19.28 1.03 16.63
N ALA A 421 -18.59 -0.10 16.59
CA ALA A 421 -18.13 -0.70 15.34
C ALA A 421 -19.16 -1.71 14.83
N ALA A 422 -19.25 -1.86 13.51
CA ALA A 422 -19.99 -2.92 12.85
C ALA A 422 -19.03 -3.77 12.01
N GLN A 423 -19.13 -5.09 12.13
CA GLN A 423 -18.43 -6.02 11.25
C GLN A 423 -19.15 -6.04 9.90
N ILE A 424 -18.45 -5.60 8.85
CA ILE A 424 -18.99 -5.47 7.49
C ILE A 424 -18.61 -6.66 6.59
N ALA A 425 -17.55 -7.38 6.92
CA ALA A 425 -17.19 -8.63 6.24
C ALA A 425 -16.42 -9.58 7.16
N GLU A 426 -16.49 -10.87 6.83
CA GLU A 426 -15.67 -11.92 7.43
C GLU A 426 -15.16 -12.85 6.33
N PHE A 427 -13.87 -13.13 6.38
CA PHE A 427 -13.19 -13.99 5.43
C PHE A 427 -12.66 -15.21 6.17
N ASN A 428 -13.31 -16.36 5.98
CA ASN A 428 -12.71 -17.64 6.33
C ASN A 428 -11.81 -18.08 5.16
N LEU A 429 -10.49 -17.95 5.33
CA LEU A 429 -9.54 -18.19 4.24
C LEU A 429 -9.51 -19.64 3.78
N MET A 430 -10.01 -20.59 4.58
CA MET A 430 -10.13 -21.98 4.16
C MET A 430 -11.26 -22.21 3.14
N THR A 431 -12.23 -21.29 3.03
CA THR A 431 -13.40 -21.45 2.14
C THR A 431 -13.63 -20.27 1.19
N ALA A 432 -13.02 -19.11 1.46
CA ALA A 432 -13.18 -17.89 0.69
C ALA A 432 -12.83 -18.08 -0.79
N GLN A 433 -13.53 -17.34 -1.65
CA GLN A 433 -13.34 -17.32 -3.09
C GLN A 433 -12.91 -15.91 -3.53
N PRO A 434 -12.21 -15.75 -4.67
CA PRO A 434 -11.84 -14.42 -5.18
C PRO A 434 -13.04 -13.47 -5.32
N SER A 435 -14.21 -14.00 -5.65
CA SER A 435 -15.46 -13.22 -5.74
C SER A 435 -15.89 -12.59 -4.42
N ASP A 436 -15.48 -13.14 -3.27
CA ASP A 436 -15.84 -12.63 -1.95
C ASP A 436 -15.17 -11.29 -1.63
N THR A 437 -14.11 -10.94 -2.38
CA THR A 437 -13.44 -9.64 -2.26
C THR A 437 -14.26 -8.47 -2.78
N GLU A 438 -15.37 -8.74 -3.48
CA GLU A 438 -16.36 -7.76 -3.89
C GLU A 438 -17.69 -8.03 -3.17
N PHE A 439 -18.07 -7.15 -2.26
CA PHE A 439 -19.26 -7.35 -1.43
C PHE A 439 -20.05 -6.07 -1.20
N SER A 440 -21.25 -6.26 -0.67
CA SER A 440 -22.26 -5.24 -0.50
C SER A 440 -23.09 -5.63 0.72
N CYS A 441 -23.03 -4.84 1.80
CA CYS A 441 -23.74 -5.17 3.04
C CYS A 441 -24.34 -3.95 3.73
N PRO A 442 -25.46 -4.10 4.46
CA PRO A 442 -25.91 -3.08 5.38
C PRO A 442 -24.97 -2.99 6.60
N PHE A 443 -24.91 -1.82 7.22
CA PHE A 443 -24.25 -1.63 8.51
C PHE A 443 -25.14 -0.81 9.45
N SER A 444 -24.85 -0.88 10.75
CA SER A 444 -25.55 -0.10 11.77
C SER A 444 -24.59 0.27 12.89
N LEU A 445 -24.44 1.57 13.16
CA LEU A 445 -23.53 2.11 14.17
C LEU A 445 -24.33 2.90 15.20
N THR A 446 -24.06 2.70 16.49
CA THR A 446 -24.71 3.47 17.56
C THR A 446 -23.78 4.57 18.03
N ALA A 447 -24.21 5.83 17.98
CA ALA A 447 -23.46 6.96 18.51
C ALA A 447 -23.26 6.82 20.03
N LYS A 448 -22.01 6.89 20.49
CA LYS A 448 -21.65 6.72 21.91
C LYS A 448 -21.80 8.00 22.72
N ARG A 449 -21.76 9.14 22.03
CA ARG A 449 -21.83 10.50 22.57
C ARG A 449 -22.36 11.45 21.49
N ASP A 450 -22.82 12.62 21.92
CA ASP A 450 -23.11 13.73 21.01
C ASP A 450 -21.81 14.18 20.34
N GLY A 451 -21.88 14.59 19.08
CA GLY A 451 -20.68 15.02 18.35
C GLY A 451 -20.94 15.39 16.89
N GLN A 452 -19.86 15.74 16.21
CA GLN A 452 -19.78 16.02 14.77
C GLN A 452 -19.05 14.87 14.09
N MET A 453 -19.81 13.97 13.45
CA MET A 453 -19.22 12.89 12.66
C MET A 453 -18.48 13.48 11.46
N THR A 454 -17.16 13.28 11.38
CA THR A 454 -16.31 13.80 10.29
C THR A 454 -16.02 12.76 9.22
N GLY A 455 -16.27 11.49 9.48
CA GLY A 455 -15.96 10.39 8.58
C GLY A 455 -16.31 9.03 9.13
N PHE A 456 -16.15 8.01 8.28
CA PHE A 456 -16.09 6.62 8.70
C PHE A 456 -14.62 6.18 8.76
N ALA A 457 -14.31 5.22 9.63
CA ALA A 457 -13.01 4.55 9.62
C ALA A 457 -13.19 3.03 9.54
N GLY A 458 -12.39 2.42 8.67
CA GLY A 458 -12.29 1.00 8.45
C GLY A 458 -11.02 0.41 9.05
N TYR A 459 -11.14 -0.76 9.67
CA TYR A 459 -10.01 -1.53 10.21
C TYR A 459 -10.33 -3.03 10.15
N PHE A 460 -9.31 -3.87 10.30
CA PHE A 460 -9.49 -5.32 10.28
C PHE A 460 -8.79 -6.03 11.43
N ASP A 461 -9.26 -7.22 11.77
CA ASP A 461 -8.52 -8.10 12.67
C ASP A 461 -8.23 -9.42 11.94
N ALA A 462 -7.00 -9.93 12.07
CA ALA A 462 -6.62 -11.25 11.57
C ALA A 462 -6.52 -12.24 12.73
N HIS A 463 -7.10 -13.41 12.55
CA HIS A 463 -7.20 -14.45 13.57
C HIS A 463 -6.45 -15.70 13.11
N PHE A 464 -5.73 -16.28 14.06
CA PHE A 464 -5.08 -17.58 13.96
C PHE A 464 -5.89 -18.53 14.85
N ASP A 465 -6.98 -19.06 14.33
CA ASP A 465 -7.84 -20.03 15.02
C ASP A 465 -7.16 -21.40 15.05
N LEU A 466 -6.13 -21.50 15.87
CA LEU A 466 -5.29 -22.67 16.12
C LEU A 466 -5.45 -23.11 17.58
N PRO A 467 -4.92 -24.28 18.00
CA PRO A 467 -5.00 -24.75 19.39
C PRO A 467 -4.50 -23.71 20.42
N CYS A 468 -3.43 -22.99 20.11
CA CYS A 468 -3.05 -21.77 20.80
C CYS A 468 -3.48 -20.57 19.92
N PRO A 469 -4.66 -19.98 20.17
CA PRO A 469 -5.21 -18.95 19.31
C PRO A 469 -4.49 -17.62 19.50
N VAL A 470 -4.28 -16.90 18.40
CA VAL A 470 -3.71 -15.55 18.39
C VAL A 470 -4.60 -14.63 17.56
N THR A 471 -4.67 -13.36 17.92
CA THR A 471 -5.33 -12.33 17.12
C THR A 471 -4.36 -11.18 16.91
N LEU A 472 -4.29 -10.72 15.66
CA LEU A 472 -3.65 -9.49 15.24
C LEU A 472 -4.73 -8.42 15.10
N PRO A 473 -4.88 -7.50 16.06
CA PRO A 473 -5.84 -6.43 15.97
C PRO A 473 -5.27 -5.20 15.24
N THR A 474 -6.10 -4.52 14.45
CA THR A 474 -5.75 -3.20 13.87
C THR A 474 -6.72 -2.08 14.24
N GLY A 475 -7.66 -2.35 15.15
CA GLY A 475 -8.64 -1.36 15.58
C GLY A 475 -8.04 -0.16 16.32
N PRO A 476 -8.73 1.00 16.33
CA PRO A 476 -8.24 2.25 16.94
C PRO A 476 -8.09 2.23 18.47
N ASN A 477 -8.59 1.18 19.13
CA ASN A 477 -8.41 0.97 20.57
C ASN A 477 -7.25 0.02 20.91
N SER A 478 -6.54 -0.46 19.88
CA SER A 478 -5.37 -1.32 20.01
C SER A 478 -4.09 -0.52 19.75
N THR A 479 -2.94 -1.11 20.05
CA THR A 479 -1.65 -0.53 19.67
C THR A 479 -1.59 -0.32 18.16
N PRO A 480 -1.20 0.87 17.67
CA PRO A 480 -1.13 1.13 16.23
C PRO A 480 -0.20 0.15 15.51
N THR A 481 -0.66 -0.30 14.35
CA THR A 481 0.08 -1.10 13.38
C THR A 481 0.42 -0.22 12.17
N HIS A 482 1.30 -0.69 11.28
CA HIS A 482 1.64 0.05 10.06
C HIS A 482 0.44 0.21 9.11
N TRP A 483 -0.55 -0.69 9.16
CA TRP A 483 -1.81 -0.55 8.41
C TRP A 483 -2.66 0.64 8.86
N LYS A 484 -2.48 1.09 10.11
CA LYS A 484 -3.29 2.14 10.74
C LYS A 484 -4.79 1.87 10.51
N GLN A 485 -5.57 2.87 10.17
CA GLN A 485 -6.97 2.73 9.75
C GLN A 485 -7.22 3.50 8.45
N THR A 486 -8.17 3.02 7.65
CA THR A 486 -8.60 3.68 6.41
C THR A 486 -9.79 4.58 6.70
N ILE A 487 -9.64 5.88 6.47
CA ILE A 487 -10.58 6.94 6.82
C ILE A 487 -11.29 7.44 5.56
N PHE A 488 -12.61 7.43 5.62
CA PHE A 488 -13.53 7.90 4.60
C PHE A 488 -14.19 9.20 5.09
N TYR A 489 -13.55 10.35 4.80
CA TYR A 489 -14.04 11.64 5.28
C TYR A 489 -15.35 12.05 4.61
N LEU A 490 -16.25 12.61 5.40
CA LEU A 490 -17.46 13.24 4.87
C LEU A 490 -17.12 14.61 4.27
N PRO A 491 -17.84 15.07 3.22
CA PRO A 491 -17.66 16.41 2.68
C PRO A 491 -17.84 17.52 3.73
N HIS A 492 -18.74 17.29 4.68
CA HIS A 492 -19.06 18.18 5.79
C HIS A 492 -19.28 17.36 7.06
N PRO A 493 -18.83 17.84 8.24
CA PRO A 493 -19.17 17.20 9.50
C PRO A 493 -20.69 17.17 9.70
N GLN A 494 -21.19 16.10 10.31
CA GLN A 494 -22.62 15.90 10.54
C GLN A 494 -22.90 15.66 12.02
N SER A 495 -23.84 16.42 12.59
CA SER A 495 -24.27 16.26 13.98
C SER A 495 -24.89 14.88 14.19
N VAL A 496 -24.46 14.19 15.24
CA VAL A 496 -25.08 12.96 15.74
C VAL A 496 -25.36 13.07 17.22
N THR A 497 -26.44 12.43 17.67
CA THR A 497 -26.86 12.43 19.08
C THR A 497 -26.52 11.10 19.73
N LYS A 498 -26.13 11.10 21.00
CA LYS A 498 -25.88 9.88 21.78
C LYS A 498 -27.07 8.93 21.70
N GLY A 499 -26.78 7.67 21.38
CA GLY A 499 -27.78 6.62 21.23
C GLY A 499 -28.46 6.59 19.86
N GLU A 500 -28.20 7.57 18.99
CA GLU A 500 -28.68 7.57 17.61
C GLU A 500 -28.14 6.36 16.84
N LEU A 501 -28.99 5.76 16.02
CA LEU A 501 -28.67 4.62 15.18
C LEU A 501 -28.38 5.08 13.75
N LEU A 502 -27.11 5.01 13.37
CA LEU A 502 -26.61 5.35 12.05
C LEU A 502 -26.63 4.09 11.18
N ALA A 503 -27.76 3.88 10.49
CA ALA A 503 -27.92 2.76 9.57
C ALA A 503 -27.55 3.19 8.15
N GLY A 504 -26.87 2.29 7.43
CA GLY A 504 -26.43 2.55 6.07
C GLY A 504 -26.09 1.27 5.32
N HIS A 505 -25.46 1.45 4.16
CA HIS A 505 -25.06 0.38 3.29
C HIS A 505 -23.65 0.66 2.75
N ILE A 506 -22.76 -0.33 2.75
CA ILE A 506 -21.42 -0.24 2.17
C ILE A 506 -21.26 -1.24 1.03
N SER A 507 -20.63 -0.83 -0.06
CA SER A 507 -20.17 -1.71 -1.13
C SER A 507 -18.68 -1.52 -1.36
N VAL A 508 -17.95 -2.62 -1.43
CA VAL A 508 -16.51 -2.66 -1.69
C VAL A 508 -16.30 -3.43 -2.99
N ARG A 509 -15.60 -2.82 -3.94
CA ARG A 509 -15.33 -3.42 -5.25
C ARG A 509 -13.91 -3.13 -5.70
N ARG A 510 -13.35 -3.97 -6.56
CA ARG A 510 -12.08 -3.69 -7.22
C ARG A 510 -12.28 -2.76 -8.41
N LYS A 511 -11.31 -1.88 -8.67
CA LYS A 511 -11.30 -1.12 -9.94
C LYS A 511 -10.96 -2.08 -11.08
N ARG A 512 -11.81 -2.13 -12.11
CA ARG A 512 -11.63 -3.05 -13.26
C ARG A 512 -10.30 -2.86 -14.01
N ARG A 513 -9.77 -1.64 -14.04
CA ARG A 513 -8.50 -1.30 -14.73
C ARG A 513 -7.29 -1.35 -13.80
N GLU A 514 -7.51 -1.14 -12.51
CA GLU A 514 -6.50 -1.10 -11.46
C GLU A 514 -6.89 -2.10 -10.37
N VAL A 515 -6.71 -3.39 -10.65
CA VAL A 515 -7.26 -4.47 -9.80
C VAL A 515 -6.67 -4.53 -8.38
N ARG A 516 -5.58 -3.79 -8.13
CA ARG A 516 -4.96 -3.60 -6.81
C ARG A 516 -5.63 -2.51 -5.96
N SER A 517 -6.46 -1.67 -6.59
CA SER A 517 -7.16 -0.55 -5.96
C SER A 517 -8.63 -0.88 -5.71
N LEU A 518 -9.23 -0.25 -4.70
CA LEU A 518 -10.63 -0.45 -4.32
C LEU A 518 -11.47 0.79 -4.59
N GLU A 519 -12.71 0.57 -5.02
CA GLU A 519 -13.80 1.55 -4.98
C GLU A 519 -14.73 1.17 -3.81
N VAL A 520 -14.85 2.08 -2.84
CA VAL A 520 -15.72 1.91 -1.66
C VAL A 520 -16.86 2.91 -1.76
N THR A 521 -18.09 2.41 -1.79
CA THR A 521 -19.30 3.25 -1.76
C THR A 521 -19.99 3.09 -0.40
N ILE A 522 -20.21 4.19 0.31
CA ILE A 522 -20.93 4.23 1.58
C ILE A 522 -22.19 5.07 1.39
N THR A 523 -23.35 4.48 1.63
CA THR A 523 -24.65 5.15 1.68
C THR A 523 -25.09 5.27 3.14
N TRP A 524 -25.35 6.49 3.58
CA TRP A 524 -25.84 6.79 4.93
C TRP A 524 -26.91 7.88 4.83
N GLY A 525 -28.09 7.62 5.38
CA GLY A 525 -29.27 8.45 5.13
C GLY A 525 -29.60 8.50 3.63
N ASP A 526 -29.89 9.70 3.12
CA ASP A 526 -30.15 9.96 1.70
C ASP A 526 -28.87 10.25 0.89
N GLN A 527 -27.70 10.13 1.51
CA GLN A 527 -26.43 10.50 0.91
C GLN A 527 -25.62 9.27 0.52
N THR A 528 -24.93 9.35 -0.62
CA THR A 528 -24.02 8.32 -1.10
C THR A 528 -22.66 8.94 -1.38
N PHE A 529 -21.64 8.35 -0.77
CA PHE A 529 -20.25 8.76 -0.88
C PHE A 529 -19.47 7.67 -1.59
N LYS A 530 -18.55 8.07 -2.46
CA LYS A 530 -17.68 7.15 -3.20
C LYS A 530 -16.24 7.51 -2.92
N TYR A 531 -15.46 6.50 -2.56
CA TYR A 531 -14.08 6.62 -2.16
C TYR A 531 -13.20 5.68 -2.98
N LEU A 532 -11.97 6.11 -3.20
CA LEU A 532 -10.89 5.35 -3.80
C LEU A 532 -9.89 5.00 -2.69
N VAL A 533 -9.57 3.72 -2.58
CA VAL A 533 -8.46 3.22 -1.76
C VAL A 533 -7.37 2.82 -2.75
N GLU A 534 -6.34 3.64 -2.81
CA GLU A 534 -5.25 3.59 -3.80
C GLU A 534 -3.90 3.77 -3.15
#